data_AF-A0A6G1GFS7-F1
#
_entry.id   AF-A0A6G1GFS7-F1
#
_cell.length_a   1.000
_cell.length_b   1.000
_cell.length_c   1.000
_cell.angle_alpha   90.00
_cell.angle_beta   90.00
_cell.angle_gamma   90.00
#
_symmetry.space_group_name_H-M   'P 1'
#
loop_
_entity.id
_entity.type
_entity.pdbx_description
1 polymer ?
#
loop_
_entity_poly.entity_id
_entity_poly.type
_entity_poly.pdbx_seq_one_letter_code
_entity_poly.pdbx_strand_id
1 'polypeptide(L)'
;MASRTETDEEAALEAIATLQNCSGEQKKAQEEIDTLLLDENPFANINELFPLYDTLYFRGLLLRDRVEVSWSSRLTLCAGICELLKDNAGKYRRIRVKLSEPLLKYRTREDTVNTFLHELMHAYFFVTTSFKHSREDGGHGPGFLLLANSINNHGSYFITVFHTFHDEVDSYRTHVWQCNGSCKDRPPFFGLVKRSMNRPPSKSDFWWTRHEAECGGEYTKIAEPKPTKAQIASLSAKERAGRQKNKINAWLTPAADAGPVDAGTEASRRPVRKRAADEQTELTPKRATVECPICNARVAETSINDHLDNEHSS
;
A
#
# COMPACT_ATOMS: atom_id res chain seq x y z
N MET A 1 -32.05 -32.28 0.63
CA MET A 1 -32.10 -31.13 1.56
C MET A 1 -31.55 -29.93 0.82
N ALA A 2 -32.35 -28.89 0.59
CA ALA A 2 -31.82 -27.63 0.07
C ALA A 2 -30.84 -27.09 1.13
N SER A 3 -29.57 -26.92 0.76
CA SER A 3 -28.58 -26.27 1.62
C SER A 3 -29.10 -24.87 1.94
N ARG A 4 -29.44 -24.61 3.20
CA ARG A 4 -29.79 -23.25 3.66
C ARG A 4 -28.60 -22.36 3.32
N THR A 5 -28.84 -21.28 2.60
CA THR A 5 -27.81 -20.26 2.38
C THR A 5 -27.81 -19.35 3.59
N GLU A 6 -26.74 -19.39 4.38
CA GLU A 6 -26.53 -18.50 5.52
C GLU A 6 -26.40 -17.05 5.02
N THR A 7 -26.88 -16.09 5.83
CA THR A 7 -26.53 -14.67 5.67
C THR A 7 -25.16 -14.39 6.29
N ASP A 8 -24.56 -13.24 5.98
CA ASP A 8 -23.29 -12.83 6.61
C ASP A 8 -23.43 -12.73 8.15
N GLU A 9 -24.56 -12.22 8.65
CA GLU A 9 -24.83 -12.11 10.08
C GLU A 9 -24.96 -13.48 10.76
N GLU A 10 -25.68 -14.42 10.14
CA GLU A 10 -25.80 -15.80 10.63
C GLU A 10 -24.42 -16.48 10.68
N ALA A 11 -23.65 -16.38 9.59
CA ALA A 11 -22.31 -16.95 9.51
C ALA A 11 -21.35 -16.34 10.54
N ALA A 12 -21.46 -15.03 10.80
CA ALA A 12 -20.66 -14.35 11.81
C ALA A 12 -21.02 -14.83 13.23
N LEU A 13 -22.32 -14.91 13.55
CA LEU A 13 -22.80 -15.42 14.85
C LEU A 13 -22.35 -16.85 15.10
N GLU A 14 -22.39 -17.71 14.08
CA GLU A 14 -21.90 -19.09 14.19
C GLU A 14 -20.40 -19.16 14.46
N ALA A 15 -19.59 -18.32 13.81
CA ALA A 15 -18.15 -18.24 14.10
C ALA A 15 -17.89 -17.75 15.53
N ILE A 16 -18.57 -16.68 15.95
CA ILE A 16 -18.42 -16.08 17.28
C ILE A 16 -18.80 -17.05 18.40
N ALA A 17 -19.85 -17.84 18.20
CA ALA A 17 -20.27 -18.84 19.18
C ALA A 17 -19.15 -19.86 19.47
N THR A 18 -18.29 -20.17 18.48
CA THR A 18 -17.13 -21.05 18.69
C THR A 18 -16.02 -20.41 19.53
N LEU A 19 -15.91 -19.08 19.55
CA LEU A 19 -14.90 -18.36 20.34
C LEU A 19 -15.26 -18.27 21.82
N GLN A 20 -16.55 -18.32 22.17
CA GLN A 20 -16.98 -18.32 23.57
C GLN A 20 -16.54 -19.58 24.31
N ASN A 21 -16.48 -20.72 23.60
CA ASN A 21 -16.08 -22.01 24.13
C ASN A 21 -15.06 -22.67 23.20
N CYS A 22 -13.86 -22.10 23.11
CA CYS A 22 -12.81 -22.60 22.24
C CYS A 22 -12.54 -24.09 22.47
N SER A 23 -12.53 -24.86 21.38
CA SER A 23 -12.13 -26.26 21.36
C SER A 23 -10.65 -26.44 21.72
N GLY A 24 -10.21 -27.67 21.99
CA GLY A 24 -8.80 -27.97 22.21
C GLY A 24 -7.92 -27.60 21.00
N GLU A 25 -8.44 -27.80 19.78
CA GLU A 25 -7.76 -27.42 18.54
C GLU A 25 -7.65 -25.90 18.40
N GLN A 26 -8.70 -25.15 18.74
CA GLN A 26 -8.69 -23.69 18.71
C GLN A 26 -7.70 -23.12 19.73
N LYS A 27 -7.64 -23.68 20.94
CA LYS A 27 -6.67 -23.26 21.96
C LYS A 27 -5.23 -23.50 21.51
N LYS A 28 -4.95 -24.67 20.92
CA LYS A 28 -3.64 -24.98 20.34
C LYS A 28 -3.29 -24.04 19.19
N ALA A 29 -4.25 -23.75 18.31
CA ALA A 29 -4.05 -22.80 17.22
C ALA A 29 -3.73 -21.38 17.75
N GLN A 30 -4.41 -20.93 18.80
CA GLN A 30 -4.12 -19.66 19.47
C GLN A 30 -2.69 -19.62 20.02
N GLU A 31 -2.25 -20.65 20.76
CA GLU A 31 -0.89 -20.73 21.30
C GLU A 31 0.19 -20.68 20.20
N GLU A 32 -0.05 -21.37 19.08
CA GLU A 32 0.84 -21.35 17.92
C GLU A 32 0.85 -19.97 17.22
N ILE A 33 -0.32 -19.33 17.08
CA ILE A 33 -0.41 -17.94 16.57
C ILE A 33 0.39 -17.00 17.46
N ASP A 34 0.19 -17.05 18.78
CA ASP A 34 0.89 -16.19 19.73
C ASP A 34 2.40 -16.37 19.63
N THR A 35 2.86 -17.62 19.47
CA THR A 35 4.28 -17.93 19.25
C THR A 35 4.81 -17.31 17.97
N LEU A 36 4.09 -17.45 16.85
CA LEU A 36 4.48 -16.87 15.55
C LEU A 36 4.45 -15.34 15.56
N LEU A 37 3.54 -14.74 16.31
CA LEU A 37 3.42 -13.29 16.44
C LEU A 37 4.41 -12.69 17.45
N LEU A 38 5.07 -13.51 18.28
CA LEU A 38 6.16 -13.10 19.16
C LEU A 38 7.55 -13.28 18.54
N ASP A 39 7.66 -14.00 17.42
CA ASP A 39 8.91 -14.15 16.68
C ASP A 39 9.53 -12.77 16.36
N GLU A 40 10.86 -12.68 16.44
CA GLU A 40 11.63 -11.48 16.11
C GLU A 40 11.64 -11.20 14.60
N ASN A 41 11.20 -12.16 13.78
CA ASN A 41 11.05 -11.96 12.35
C ASN A 41 10.06 -10.81 12.07
N PRO A 42 10.51 -9.74 11.37
CA PRO A 42 9.64 -8.61 11.06
C PRO A 42 8.53 -8.96 10.04
N PHE A 43 8.64 -10.09 9.34
CA PHE A 43 7.69 -10.50 8.31
C PHE A 43 6.73 -11.58 8.83
N ALA A 44 5.42 -11.33 8.71
CA ALA A 44 4.40 -12.32 9.02
C ALA A 44 4.40 -13.47 7.99
N ASN A 45 4.55 -14.72 8.44
CA ASN A 45 4.41 -15.88 7.58
C ASN A 45 2.94 -16.24 7.38
N ILE A 46 2.31 -15.67 6.35
CA ILE A 46 0.88 -15.88 6.09
C ILE A 46 0.51 -17.35 5.79
N ASN A 47 1.45 -18.16 5.30
CA ASN A 47 1.18 -19.56 5.00
C ASN A 47 1.09 -20.41 6.27
N GLU A 48 1.83 -20.04 7.32
CA GLU A 48 1.76 -20.68 8.64
C GLU A 48 0.56 -20.15 9.44
N LEU A 49 0.29 -18.84 9.37
CA LEU A 49 -0.84 -18.22 10.05
C LEU A 49 -2.20 -18.65 9.48
N PHE A 50 -2.30 -18.89 8.17
CA PHE A 50 -3.56 -19.20 7.49
C PHE A 50 -4.31 -20.40 8.10
N PRO A 51 -3.71 -21.60 8.23
CA PRO A 51 -4.44 -22.74 8.78
C PRO A 51 -4.83 -22.56 10.25
N LEU A 52 -4.03 -21.82 11.01
CA LEU A 52 -4.30 -21.51 12.41
C LEU A 52 -5.50 -20.56 12.53
N TYR A 53 -5.55 -19.50 11.72
CA TYR A 53 -6.69 -18.59 11.67
C TYR A 53 -7.96 -19.27 11.14
N ASP A 54 -7.86 -20.17 10.15
CA ASP A 54 -9.02 -20.94 9.70
C ASP A 54 -9.61 -21.77 10.83
N THR A 55 -8.75 -22.41 11.61
CA THR A 55 -9.15 -23.24 12.76
C THR A 55 -9.74 -22.39 13.87
N LEU A 56 -9.08 -21.28 14.22
CA LEU A 56 -9.46 -20.42 15.34
C LEU A 56 -10.72 -19.61 15.05
N TYR A 57 -10.76 -18.89 13.93
CA TYR A 57 -11.76 -17.86 13.64
C TYR A 57 -12.79 -18.25 12.57
N PHE A 58 -12.46 -19.20 11.68
CA PHE A 58 -13.26 -19.47 10.47
C PHE A 58 -13.81 -20.90 10.38
N ARG A 59 -13.88 -21.61 11.52
CA ARG A 59 -14.51 -22.92 11.69
C ARG A 59 -13.91 -24.05 10.84
N GLY A 60 -12.67 -23.88 10.36
CA GLY A 60 -12.02 -24.85 9.48
C GLY A 60 -12.71 -25.00 8.11
N LEU A 61 -13.31 -23.91 7.60
CA LEU A 61 -14.07 -23.92 6.35
C LEU A 61 -13.25 -23.42 5.15
N LEU A 62 -12.15 -22.69 5.36
CA LEU A 62 -11.36 -22.08 4.29
C LEU A 62 -10.38 -23.07 3.64
N LEU A 63 -9.77 -23.96 4.42
CA LEU A 63 -8.76 -24.93 3.97
C LEU A 63 -9.28 -26.06 3.06
N ARG A 64 -10.59 -26.12 2.78
CA ARG A 64 -11.22 -27.21 1.98
C ARG A 64 -11.05 -27.04 0.46
N ASP A 65 -9.83 -26.77 -0.01
CA ASP A 65 -9.45 -26.48 -1.40
C ASP A 65 -10.18 -25.29 -2.05
N ARG A 66 -10.81 -24.44 -1.23
CA ARG A 66 -11.61 -23.30 -1.68
C ARG A 66 -10.80 -22.02 -1.72
N VAL A 67 -9.86 -21.84 -0.79
CA VAL A 67 -9.14 -20.57 -0.63
C VAL A 67 -7.64 -20.77 -0.85
N GLU A 68 -7.07 -20.00 -1.77
CA GLU A 68 -5.62 -19.86 -1.95
C GLU A 68 -5.16 -18.54 -1.34
N VAL A 69 -4.08 -18.56 -0.56
CA VAL A 69 -3.43 -17.35 -0.02
C VAL A 69 -2.07 -17.16 -0.67
N SER A 70 -1.70 -15.92 -1.00
CA SER A 70 -0.40 -15.63 -1.64
C SER A 70 0.04 -14.19 -1.50
N TRP A 71 1.35 -13.95 -1.60
CA TRP A 71 1.90 -12.61 -1.80
C TRP A 71 1.84 -12.20 -3.26
N SER A 72 1.60 -10.91 -3.52
CA SER A 72 1.59 -10.31 -4.85
C SER A 72 2.58 -9.16 -4.93
N SER A 73 3.58 -9.32 -5.79
CA SER A 73 4.57 -8.27 -6.12
C SER A 73 4.01 -7.16 -7.03
N ARG A 74 2.76 -7.29 -7.49
CA ARG A 74 2.12 -6.36 -8.44
C ARG A 74 0.90 -5.64 -7.88
N LEU A 75 0.39 -6.09 -6.74
CA LEU A 75 -0.78 -5.48 -6.11
C LEU A 75 -0.34 -4.16 -5.47
N THR A 76 -0.80 -3.03 -6.00
CA THR A 76 -0.39 -1.67 -5.58
C THR A 76 -1.57 -0.73 -5.35
N LEU A 77 -2.80 -1.21 -5.54
CA LEU A 77 -4.02 -0.41 -5.39
C LEU A 77 -4.66 -0.55 -4.00
N CYS A 78 -4.34 -1.63 -3.30
CA CYS A 78 -4.82 -1.97 -1.96
C CYS A 78 -3.83 -2.95 -1.33
N ALA A 79 -3.79 -3.01 0.01
CA ALA A 79 -2.86 -3.89 0.72
C ALA A 79 -3.28 -5.37 0.69
N GLY A 80 -4.56 -5.65 0.49
CA GLY A 80 -5.14 -6.99 0.37
C GLY A 80 -6.25 -7.01 -0.67
N ILE A 81 -6.53 -8.19 -1.24
CA ILE A 81 -7.71 -8.41 -2.08
C ILE A 81 -8.20 -9.86 -2.00
N CYS A 82 -9.53 -10.01 -1.98
CA CYS A 82 -10.23 -11.29 -2.09
C CYS A 82 -10.94 -11.43 -3.46
N GLU A 83 -10.45 -12.35 -4.29
CA GLU A 83 -10.92 -12.59 -5.66
C GLU A 83 -11.72 -13.89 -5.78
N LEU A 84 -12.92 -13.84 -6.35
CA LEU A 84 -13.68 -15.03 -6.72
C LEU A 84 -13.20 -15.56 -8.09
N LEU A 85 -12.87 -16.85 -8.14
CA LEU A 85 -12.43 -17.52 -9.35
C LEU A 85 -13.52 -18.45 -9.86
N LYS A 86 -13.78 -18.34 -11.17
CA LYS A 86 -14.69 -19.24 -11.89
C LYS A 86 -13.96 -20.51 -12.30
N ASP A 87 -14.64 -21.64 -12.21
CA ASP A 87 -14.21 -22.90 -12.79
C ASP A 87 -14.37 -22.90 -14.33
N ASN A 88 -13.95 -23.99 -14.97
CA ASN A 88 -14.10 -24.17 -16.43
C ASN A 88 -15.56 -24.17 -16.89
N ALA A 89 -16.52 -24.37 -15.98
CA ALA A 89 -17.95 -24.30 -16.24
C ALA A 89 -18.53 -22.90 -15.96
N GLY A 90 -17.69 -21.90 -15.65
CA GLY A 90 -18.09 -20.53 -15.39
C GLY A 90 -18.68 -20.27 -14.00
N LYS A 91 -18.66 -21.27 -13.10
CA LYS A 91 -19.23 -21.16 -11.75
C LYS A 91 -18.15 -20.76 -10.74
N TYR A 92 -18.47 -19.84 -9.84
CA TYR A 92 -17.58 -19.52 -8.72
C TYR A 92 -17.45 -20.72 -7.79
N ARG A 93 -16.21 -21.19 -7.60
CA ARG A 93 -15.90 -22.32 -6.72
C ARG A 93 -14.66 -22.11 -5.86
N ARG A 94 -13.80 -21.18 -6.25
CA ARG A 94 -12.52 -20.93 -5.59
C ARG A 94 -12.37 -19.45 -5.29
N ILE A 95 -11.56 -19.15 -4.29
CA ILE A 95 -11.27 -17.82 -3.78
C ILE A 95 -9.75 -17.69 -3.74
N ARG A 96 -9.26 -16.52 -4.10
CA ARG A 96 -7.85 -16.18 -3.95
C ARG A 96 -7.72 -14.91 -3.12
N VAL A 97 -7.04 -15.05 -1.99
CA VAL A 97 -6.62 -13.94 -1.14
C VAL A 97 -5.18 -13.60 -1.50
N LYS A 98 -4.95 -12.33 -1.85
CA LYS A 98 -3.60 -11.81 -2.13
C LYS A 98 -3.27 -10.67 -1.20
N LEU A 99 -2.06 -10.67 -0.66
CA LEU A 99 -1.48 -9.54 0.04
C LEU A 99 -0.47 -8.81 -0.83
N SER A 100 -0.43 -7.49 -0.70
CA SER A 100 0.49 -6.62 -1.41
C SER A 100 1.85 -6.65 -0.73
N GLU A 101 2.81 -7.31 -1.37
CA GLU A 101 4.20 -7.20 -0.94
C GLU A 101 4.68 -5.73 -1.02
N PRO A 102 4.41 -4.94 -2.09
CA PRO A 102 4.86 -3.55 -2.16
C PRO A 102 4.35 -2.64 -1.03
N LEU A 103 3.12 -2.85 -0.55
CA LEU A 103 2.50 -1.99 0.46
C LEU A 103 2.78 -2.46 1.89
N LEU A 104 3.00 -3.77 2.11
CA LEU A 104 3.14 -4.33 3.46
C LEU A 104 4.58 -4.65 3.88
N LYS A 105 5.53 -4.82 2.94
CA LYS A 105 6.90 -5.27 3.27
C LYS A 105 7.72 -4.32 4.18
N TYR A 106 7.30 -3.07 4.31
CA TYR A 106 7.95 -2.08 5.18
C TYR A 106 7.01 -1.59 6.29
N ARG A 107 5.89 -2.28 6.47
CA ARG A 107 4.93 -2.01 7.52
C ARG A 107 5.17 -2.94 8.70
N THR A 108 4.48 -2.67 9.80
CA THR A 108 4.54 -3.53 10.97
C THR A 108 3.95 -4.91 10.66
N ARG A 109 4.34 -5.91 11.44
CA ARG A 109 3.71 -7.23 11.42
C ARG A 109 2.20 -7.13 11.63
N GLU A 110 1.78 -6.25 12.55
CA GLU A 110 0.37 -5.98 12.86
C GLU A 110 -0.42 -5.51 11.63
N ASP A 111 0.10 -4.56 10.85
CA ASP A 111 -0.55 -4.09 9.62
C ASP A 111 -0.79 -5.25 8.64
N THR A 112 0.19 -6.15 8.52
CA THR A 112 0.08 -7.34 7.66
C THR A 112 -0.99 -8.30 8.19
N VAL A 113 -0.99 -8.58 9.49
CA VAL A 113 -1.94 -9.50 10.13
C VAL A 113 -3.36 -8.96 10.08
N ASN A 114 -3.56 -7.68 10.40
CA ASN A 114 -4.87 -7.02 10.34
C ASN A 114 -5.42 -7.03 8.90
N THR A 115 -4.58 -6.72 7.90
CA THR A 115 -4.95 -6.80 6.48
C THR A 115 -5.29 -8.25 6.09
N PHE A 116 -4.52 -9.22 6.58
CA PHE A 116 -4.75 -10.62 6.24
C PHE A 116 -6.07 -11.14 6.79
N LEU A 117 -6.36 -10.90 8.07
CA LEU A 117 -7.61 -11.29 8.70
C LEU A 117 -8.81 -10.62 8.02
N HIS A 118 -8.69 -9.33 7.64
CA HIS A 118 -9.71 -8.65 6.85
C HIS A 118 -10.06 -9.40 5.56
N GLU A 119 -9.06 -9.80 4.78
CA GLU A 119 -9.31 -10.53 3.52
C GLU A 119 -9.82 -11.97 3.76
N LEU A 120 -9.40 -12.63 4.84
CA LEU A 120 -9.92 -13.94 5.23
C LEU A 120 -11.38 -13.89 5.67
N MET A 121 -11.83 -12.80 6.30
CA MET A 121 -13.24 -12.58 6.63
C MET A 121 -14.09 -12.49 5.36
N HIS A 122 -13.65 -11.74 4.34
CA HIS A 122 -14.30 -11.73 3.03
C HIS A 122 -14.39 -13.15 2.45
N ALA A 123 -13.29 -13.91 2.50
CA ALA A 123 -13.27 -15.29 2.03
C ALA A 123 -14.26 -16.18 2.80
N TYR A 124 -14.35 -16.04 4.12
CA TYR A 124 -15.28 -16.77 4.97
C TYR A 124 -16.74 -16.51 4.58
N PHE A 125 -17.13 -15.24 4.44
CA PHE A 125 -18.49 -14.91 4.01
C PHE A 125 -18.80 -15.42 2.60
N PHE A 126 -17.85 -15.36 1.66
CA PHE A 126 -18.07 -15.98 0.35
C PHE A 126 -18.28 -17.50 0.45
N VAL A 127 -17.57 -18.20 1.34
CA VAL A 127 -17.73 -19.65 1.53
C VAL A 127 -19.08 -19.99 2.16
N THR A 128 -19.49 -19.31 3.22
CA THR A 128 -20.70 -19.62 4.00
C THR A 128 -21.98 -19.18 3.31
N THR A 129 -21.97 -18.03 2.62
CA THR A 129 -23.16 -17.49 1.92
C THR A 129 -23.34 -18.01 0.50
N SER A 130 -22.65 -19.10 0.14
CA SER A 130 -22.69 -19.67 -1.22
C SER A 130 -22.31 -18.65 -2.32
N PHE A 131 -21.24 -17.88 -2.05
CA PHE A 131 -20.66 -16.86 -2.94
C PHE A 131 -21.58 -15.67 -3.24
N LYS A 132 -22.51 -15.36 -2.33
CA LYS A 132 -23.45 -14.23 -2.45
C LYS A 132 -23.11 -13.03 -1.57
N HIS A 133 -22.08 -13.13 -0.73
CA HIS A 133 -21.56 -12.02 0.06
C HIS A 133 -21.45 -10.74 -0.78
N SER A 134 -21.98 -9.65 -0.24
CA SER A 134 -22.09 -8.39 -0.98
C SER A 134 -20.71 -7.81 -1.27
N ARG A 135 -20.61 -7.08 -2.38
CA ARG A 135 -19.45 -6.23 -2.68
C ARG A 135 -19.79 -4.75 -2.61
N GLU A 136 -21.02 -4.41 -2.27
CA GLU A 136 -21.45 -3.04 -2.00
C GLU A 136 -20.75 -2.55 -0.73
N ASP A 137 -20.33 -1.27 -0.73
CA ASP A 137 -19.52 -0.65 0.33
C ASP A 137 -18.26 -1.46 0.73
N GLY A 138 -17.72 -2.23 -0.22
CA GLY A 138 -16.55 -3.09 -0.02
C GLY A 138 -16.84 -4.43 0.68
N GLY A 139 -18.12 -4.77 0.92
CA GLY A 139 -18.50 -6.02 1.62
C GLY A 139 -18.52 -5.88 3.14
N HIS A 140 -18.44 -4.67 3.67
CA HIS A 140 -18.34 -4.41 5.11
C HIS A 140 -19.70 -4.21 5.81
N GLY A 141 -20.65 -5.10 5.51
CA GLY A 141 -21.99 -5.05 6.12
C GLY A 141 -22.00 -5.40 7.61
N PRO A 142 -23.19 -5.43 8.26
CA PRO A 142 -23.32 -5.70 9.69
C PRO A 142 -22.64 -7.00 10.15
N GLY A 143 -22.75 -8.08 9.36
CA GLY A 143 -22.08 -9.36 9.66
C GLY A 143 -20.55 -9.24 9.69
N PHE A 144 -19.96 -8.46 8.76
CA PHE A 144 -18.52 -8.18 8.76
C PHE A 144 -18.11 -7.41 10.01
N LEU A 145 -18.82 -6.33 10.34
CA LEU A 145 -18.52 -5.52 11.53
C LEU A 145 -18.63 -6.34 12.82
N LEU A 146 -19.64 -7.19 12.93
CA LEU A 146 -19.84 -8.08 14.07
C LEU A 146 -18.65 -9.05 14.26
N LEU A 147 -18.22 -9.70 13.18
CA LEU A 147 -17.11 -10.63 13.22
C LEU A 147 -15.77 -9.92 13.46
N ALA A 148 -15.51 -8.77 12.82
CA ALA A 148 -14.30 -7.98 13.02
C ALA A 148 -14.14 -7.56 14.47
N ASN A 149 -15.20 -7.00 15.08
CA ASN A 149 -15.18 -6.59 16.48
C ASN A 149 -14.92 -7.78 17.42
N SER A 150 -15.49 -8.94 17.12
CA SER A 150 -15.30 -10.14 17.94
C SER A 150 -13.87 -10.68 17.84
N ILE A 151 -13.28 -10.71 16.65
CA ILE A 151 -11.88 -11.12 16.43
C ILE A 151 -10.92 -10.11 17.07
N ASN A 152 -11.16 -8.80 16.91
CA ASN A 152 -10.36 -7.75 17.53
C ASN A 152 -10.34 -7.90 19.06
N ASN A 153 -11.50 -8.09 19.68
CA ASN A 153 -11.61 -8.26 21.12
C ASN A 153 -10.99 -9.57 21.62
N HIS A 154 -11.05 -10.64 20.82
CA HIS A 154 -10.49 -11.95 21.20
C HIS A 154 -8.96 -11.97 21.10
N GLY A 155 -8.42 -11.54 19.96
CA GLY A 155 -6.98 -11.66 19.65
C GLY A 155 -6.17 -10.39 19.80
N SER A 156 -6.76 -9.30 20.32
CA SER A 156 -6.13 -7.97 20.40
C SER A 156 -5.67 -7.43 19.03
N TYR A 157 -6.47 -7.66 18.00
CA TYR A 157 -6.23 -7.14 16.64
C TYR A 157 -6.89 -5.78 16.42
N PHE A 158 -6.53 -5.13 15.32
CA PHE A 158 -7.12 -3.86 14.89
C PHE A 158 -7.59 -3.94 13.43
N ILE A 159 -8.49 -4.88 13.16
CA ILE A 159 -9.14 -5.05 11.86
C ILE A 159 -10.14 -3.90 11.69
N THR A 160 -10.03 -3.16 10.59
CA THR A 160 -10.95 -2.08 10.23
C THR A 160 -11.56 -2.31 8.84
N VAL A 161 -12.62 -1.55 8.53
CA VAL A 161 -13.26 -1.54 7.19
C VAL A 161 -12.51 -0.68 6.18
N PHE A 162 -11.57 0.15 6.65
CA PHE A 162 -10.81 1.07 5.81
C PHE A 162 -9.47 0.44 5.41
N HIS A 163 -9.11 0.59 4.14
CA HIS A 163 -7.73 0.33 3.72
C HIS A 163 -6.86 1.53 4.09
N THR A 164 -6.03 1.43 5.13
CA THR A 164 -5.22 2.53 5.71
C THR A 164 -3.98 2.92 4.87
N PHE A 165 -4.04 2.74 3.54
CA PHE A 165 -2.86 2.80 2.65
C PHE A 165 -2.98 3.83 1.52
N HIS A 166 -3.79 4.88 1.70
CA HIS A 166 -4.10 5.83 0.63
C HIS A 166 -2.86 6.54 0.09
N ASP A 167 -1.99 7.03 0.97
CA ASP A 167 -0.78 7.77 0.58
C ASP A 167 0.26 6.84 -0.08
N GLU A 168 0.46 5.63 0.44
CA GLU A 168 1.36 4.66 -0.18
C GLU A 168 0.84 4.23 -1.54
N VAL A 169 -0.46 3.92 -1.66
CA VAL A 169 -1.09 3.60 -2.94
C VAL A 169 -0.89 4.73 -3.94
N ASP A 170 -1.05 5.98 -3.52
CA ASP A 170 -0.82 7.15 -4.36
C ASP A 170 0.64 7.31 -4.78
N SER A 171 1.60 6.97 -3.90
CA SER A 171 3.03 6.97 -4.24
C SER A 171 3.37 5.99 -5.38
N TYR A 172 2.63 4.88 -5.48
CA TYR A 172 2.79 3.91 -6.57
C TYR A 172 2.17 4.38 -7.89
N ARG A 173 1.29 5.40 -7.91
CA ARG A 173 0.63 5.93 -9.12
C ARG A 173 1.54 6.88 -9.92
N THR A 174 2.71 6.39 -10.26
CA THR A 174 3.82 7.14 -10.89
C THR A 174 3.59 7.52 -12.35
N HIS A 175 2.64 6.88 -13.04
CA HIS A 175 2.28 7.25 -14.40
C HIS A 175 1.11 8.23 -14.38
N VAL A 176 1.35 9.44 -14.86
CA VAL A 176 0.37 10.51 -14.83
C VAL A 176 0.08 11.00 -16.24
N TRP A 177 -1.21 11.09 -16.56
CA TRP A 177 -1.72 11.68 -17.79
C TRP A 177 -2.57 12.90 -17.48
N GLN A 178 -2.51 13.90 -18.36
CA GLN A 178 -3.30 15.11 -18.32
C GLN A 178 -4.18 15.19 -19.56
N CYS A 179 -5.47 15.41 -19.37
CA CYS A 179 -6.40 15.74 -20.43
C CYS A 179 -6.18 17.19 -20.89
N ASN A 180 -6.18 17.41 -22.21
CA ASN A 180 -6.11 18.75 -22.80
C ASN A 180 -7.49 19.43 -22.96
N GLY A 181 -8.59 18.72 -22.67
CA GLY A 181 -9.94 19.23 -22.79
C GLY A 181 -10.44 20.01 -21.56
N SER A 182 -11.74 20.34 -21.57
CA SER A 182 -12.37 21.20 -20.56
C SER A 182 -12.41 20.58 -19.14
N CYS A 183 -12.24 19.26 -19.01
CA CYS A 183 -12.21 18.61 -17.70
C CYS A 183 -10.97 18.95 -16.87
N LYS A 184 -9.92 19.55 -17.46
CA LYS A 184 -8.73 20.01 -16.74
C LYS A 184 -9.05 21.06 -15.67
N ASP A 185 -10.11 21.85 -15.89
CA ASP A 185 -10.53 22.93 -14.99
C ASP A 185 -11.72 22.53 -14.10
N ARG A 186 -12.11 21.24 -14.12
CA ARG A 186 -13.29 20.74 -13.41
C ARG A 186 -12.92 19.78 -12.28
N PRO A 187 -13.46 19.95 -11.08
CA PRO A 187 -13.30 18.99 -10.00
C PRO A 187 -14.03 17.67 -10.33
N PRO A 188 -13.66 16.55 -9.68
CA PRO A 188 -12.61 16.45 -8.67
C PRO A 188 -11.21 16.14 -9.25
N PHE A 189 -11.13 15.73 -10.51
CA PHE A 189 -9.89 15.16 -11.08
C PHE A 189 -9.03 16.16 -11.84
N PHE A 190 -9.57 17.32 -12.24
CA PHE A 190 -8.82 18.36 -12.98
C PHE A 190 -8.08 17.79 -14.20
N GLY A 191 -8.74 16.87 -14.91
CA GLY A 191 -8.21 16.20 -16.10
C GLY A 191 -7.02 15.28 -15.84
N LEU A 192 -6.69 14.97 -14.58
CA LEU A 192 -5.61 14.07 -14.23
C LEU A 192 -6.09 12.62 -14.17
N VAL A 193 -5.27 11.71 -14.71
CA VAL A 193 -5.38 10.28 -14.47
C VAL A 193 -4.01 9.79 -13.98
N LYS A 194 -3.98 9.23 -12.77
CA LYS A 194 -2.77 8.64 -12.17
C LYS A 194 -2.93 7.12 -12.11
N ARG A 195 -1.92 6.36 -12.54
CA ARG A 195 -1.93 4.88 -12.51
C ARG A 195 -0.57 4.33 -12.11
N SER A 196 -0.57 3.14 -11.51
CA SER A 196 0.65 2.41 -11.18
C SER A 196 1.28 1.69 -12.37
N MET A 197 0.50 1.45 -13.42
CA MET A 197 0.98 0.84 -14.66
C MET A 197 0.98 1.85 -15.81
N ASN A 198 1.91 1.68 -16.76
CA ASN A 198 1.97 2.45 -17.99
C ASN A 198 0.84 2.06 -18.96
N ARG A 199 -0.42 2.33 -18.57
CA ARG A 199 -1.62 2.08 -19.36
C ARG A 199 -2.31 3.41 -19.62
N PRO A 200 -2.26 3.98 -20.83
CA PRO A 200 -2.95 5.22 -21.11
C PRO A 200 -4.47 5.08 -20.90
N PRO A 201 -5.18 6.17 -20.53
CA PRO A 201 -6.62 6.24 -20.63
C PRO A 201 -7.12 5.77 -22.01
N SER A 202 -8.15 4.94 -22.05
CA SER A 202 -8.65 4.35 -23.30
C SER A 202 -10.11 3.92 -23.20
N LYS A 203 -10.70 3.51 -24.33
CA LYS A 203 -12.06 2.95 -24.44
C LYS A 203 -12.36 1.76 -23.52
N SER A 204 -11.33 1.11 -22.97
CA SER A 204 -11.49 0.03 -21.99
C SER A 204 -11.83 0.52 -20.58
N ASP A 205 -11.65 1.82 -20.29
CA ASP A 205 -12.00 2.40 -19.00
C ASP A 205 -13.51 2.69 -18.95
N PHE A 206 -14.17 2.27 -17.87
CA PHE A 206 -15.64 2.36 -17.73
C PHE A 206 -16.20 3.78 -17.87
N TRP A 207 -15.40 4.80 -17.54
CA TRP A 207 -15.76 6.21 -17.63
C TRP A 207 -15.45 6.85 -18.98
N TRP A 208 -14.77 6.13 -19.90
CA TRP A 208 -14.27 6.70 -21.15
C TRP A 208 -15.37 7.28 -22.02
N THR A 209 -16.45 6.52 -22.23
CA THR A 209 -17.60 6.97 -23.05
C THR A 209 -18.20 8.28 -22.54
N ARG A 210 -18.28 8.43 -21.21
CA ARG A 210 -18.76 9.66 -20.58
C ARG A 210 -17.78 10.81 -20.81
N HIS A 211 -16.48 10.57 -20.61
CA HIS A 211 -15.45 11.57 -20.85
C HIS A 211 -15.43 12.04 -22.31
N GLU A 212 -15.58 11.11 -23.27
CA GLU A 212 -15.65 11.42 -24.70
C GLU A 212 -16.85 12.33 -25.02
N ALA A 213 -18.02 12.06 -24.42
CA ALA A 213 -19.23 12.86 -24.62
C ALA A 213 -19.19 14.24 -23.93
N GLU A 214 -18.68 14.33 -22.70
CA GLU A 214 -18.74 15.56 -21.89
C GLU A 214 -17.53 16.49 -22.09
N CYS A 215 -16.38 15.93 -22.48
CA CYS A 215 -15.11 16.64 -22.62
C CYS A 215 -14.53 16.52 -24.03
N GLY A 216 -14.42 15.29 -24.56
CA GLY A 216 -13.84 15.02 -25.88
C GLY A 216 -12.33 15.28 -25.99
N GLY A 217 -11.65 15.60 -24.89
CA GLY A 217 -10.21 15.84 -24.88
C GLY A 217 -9.36 14.58 -24.99
N GLU A 218 -8.07 14.77 -25.26
CA GLU A 218 -7.06 13.72 -25.35
C GLU A 218 -6.13 13.74 -24.13
N TYR A 219 -5.71 12.54 -23.71
CA TYR A 219 -4.79 12.37 -22.59
C TYR A 219 -3.35 12.25 -23.06
N THR A 220 -2.49 13.15 -22.57
CA THR A 220 -1.05 13.12 -22.81
C THR A 220 -0.30 12.76 -21.54
N LYS A 221 0.78 11.98 -21.67
CA LYS A 221 1.56 11.52 -20.51
C LYS A 221 2.48 12.65 -20.04
N ILE A 222 2.38 13.01 -18.76
CA ILE A 222 3.15 14.11 -18.16
C ILE A 222 4.17 13.65 -17.12
N ALA A 223 4.02 12.43 -16.57
CA ALA A 223 5.01 11.86 -15.66
C ALA A 223 5.13 10.33 -15.82
N GLU A 224 6.35 9.84 -15.64
CA GLU A 224 6.66 8.41 -15.56
C GLU A 224 7.85 8.14 -14.64
N PRO A 225 7.94 6.94 -14.03
CA PRO A 225 9.06 6.56 -13.19
C PRO A 225 10.35 6.48 -13.99
N LYS A 226 11.48 6.75 -13.31
CA LYS A 226 12.80 6.63 -13.92
C LYS A 226 13.04 5.17 -14.35
N PRO A 227 13.65 4.95 -15.53
CA PRO A 227 13.97 3.62 -16.02
C PRO A 227 14.92 2.88 -15.08
N THR A 228 14.71 1.57 -14.87
CA THR A 228 15.62 0.76 -14.07
C THR A 228 16.95 0.54 -14.79
N LYS A 229 18.02 0.22 -14.05
CA LYS A 229 19.34 -0.09 -14.65
C LYS A 229 19.25 -1.22 -15.69
N ALA A 230 18.43 -2.24 -15.42
CA ALA A 230 18.18 -3.33 -16.35
C ALA A 230 17.48 -2.86 -17.64
N GLN A 231 16.46 -2.00 -17.51
CA GLN A 231 15.80 -1.40 -18.67
C GLN A 231 16.76 -0.53 -19.49
N ILE A 232 17.63 0.26 -18.85
CA ILE A 232 18.66 1.06 -19.53
C ILE A 232 19.67 0.14 -20.26
N ALA A 233 20.00 -1.00 -19.67
CA ALA A 233 20.89 -2.00 -20.26
C ALA A 233 20.25 -2.74 -21.44
N SER A 234 18.92 -2.85 -21.49
CA SER A 234 18.18 -3.44 -22.62
C SER A 234 17.83 -2.44 -23.73
N LEU A 235 18.01 -1.13 -23.52
CA LEU A 235 17.81 -0.12 -24.57
C LEU A 235 18.82 -0.27 -25.72
N SER A 236 18.41 0.08 -26.93
CA SER A 236 19.31 0.18 -28.07
C SER A 236 20.39 1.23 -27.85
N ALA A 237 21.51 1.13 -28.57
CA ALA A 237 22.60 2.11 -28.48
C ALA A 237 22.12 3.55 -28.75
N LYS A 238 21.16 3.74 -29.67
CA LYS A 238 20.58 5.04 -30.02
C LYS A 238 19.73 5.62 -28.89
N GLU A 239 18.91 4.80 -28.24
CA GLU A 239 18.09 5.20 -27.10
C GLU A 239 18.93 5.47 -25.84
N ARG A 240 20.02 4.72 -25.65
CA ARG A 240 20.97 4.94 -24.56
C ARG A 240 21.76 6.24 -24.75
N ALA A 241 22.18 6.55 -25.97
CA ALA A 241 22.85 7.80 -26.32
C ALA A 241 21.94 9.03 -26.14
N GLY A 242 20.65 8.93 -26.50
CA GLY A 242 19.66 10.01 -26.30
C GLY A 242 19.36 10.32 -24.82
N ARG A 243 19.69 9.40 -23.90
CA ARG A 243 19.52 9.58 -22.45
C ARG A 243 20.79 10.05 -21.73
N GLN A 244 21.93 10.11 -22.42
CA GLN A 244 23.13 10.72 -21.84
C GLN A 244 22.92 12.23 -21.72
N LYS A 245 22.81 12.73 -20.48
CA LYS A 245 22.90 14.17 -20.23
C LYS A 245 24.33 14.61 -20.56
N ASN A 246 24.53 15.10 -21.77
CA ASN A 246 25.78 15.73 -22.15
C ASN A 246 26.02 16.94 -21.25
N LYS A 247 27.20 17.01 -20.61
CA LYS A 247 27.60 18.09 -19.69
C LYS A 247 27.50 19.50 -20.31
N ILE A 248 27.46 19.56 -21.64
CA ILE A 248 27.31 20.77 -22.44
C ILE A 248 25.94 21.43 -22.21
N ASN A 249 24.87 20.64 -21.98
CA ASN A 249 23.53 21.18 -21.73
C ASN A 249 23.41 21.89 -20.38
N ALA A 250 24.27 21.58 -19.41
CA ALA A 250 24.34 22.29 -18.14
C ALA A 250 24.97 23.70 -18.27
N TRP A 251 25.64 23.98 -19.39
CA TRP A 251 26.26 25.28 -19.69
C TRP A 251 25.36 26.16 -20.58
N LEU A 252 24.32 25.58 -21.19
CA LEU A 252 23.41 26.24 -22.12
C LEU A 252 22.11 26.73 -21.47
N THR A 253 21.85 26.37 -20.21
CA THR A 253 20.76 26.95 -19.42
C THR A 253 21.30 28.16 -18.64
N PRO A 254 20.87 29.40 -18.94
CA PRO A 254 21.13 30.51 -18.03
C PRO A 254 20.42 30.20 -16.71
N ALA A 255 21.17 30.18 -15.62
CA ALA A 255 20.59 30.22 -14.28
C ALA A 255 19.86 31.57 -14.15
N ALA A 256 18.55 31.57 -14.36
CA ALA A 256 17.71 32.56 -13.73
C ALA A 256 17.63 32.16 -12.24
N ASP A 257 17.96 33.12 -11.39
CA ASP A 257 17.91 33.09 -9.93
C ASP A 257 19.09 32.41 -9.20
N ALA A 258 20.18 33.16 -9.09
CA ALA A 258 21.01 33.15 -7.89
C ALA A 258 21.56 34.57 -7.64
N GLY A 259 21.19 35.14 -6.49
CA GLY A 259 21.71 36.40 -5.97
C GLY A 259 23.22 36.35 -5.65
N PRO A 260 23.79 37.49 -5.21
CA PRO A 260 25.21 37.78 -5.37
C PRO A 260 26.08 36.93 -4.44
N VAL A 261 27.12 36.31 -5.00
CA VAL A 261 28.22 35.72 -4.24
C VAL A 261 29.48 36.54 -4.45
N ASP A 262 30.06 36.93 -3.32
CA ASP A 262 31.29 37.71 -3.19
C ASP A 262 32.47 37.09 -3.93
N ALA A 263 33.25 37.97 -4.56
CA ALA A 263 34.50 37.65 -5.22
C ALA A 263 35.60 37.43 -4.18
N GLY A 264 36.14 36.21 -4.14
CA GLY A 264 37.33 35.84 -3.36
C GLY A 264 38.27 35.02 -4.23
N THR A 265 39.41 35.61 -4.52
CA THR A 265 40.46 35.25 -5.49
C THR A 265 41.19 33.93 -5.25
N GLU A 266 41.65 33.40 -6.39
CA GLU A 266 43.00 32.85 -6.64
C GLU A 266 43.31 31.34 -6.61
N ALA A 267 43.96 30.98 -7.73
CA ALA A 267 45.16 30.15 -7.86
C ALA A 267 45.03 28.62 -7.81
N SER A 268 44.97 28.09 -9.04
CA SER A 268 45.72 26.92 -9.53
C SER A 268 46.90 26.51 -8.63
N ARG A 269 46.81 25.30 -8.07
CA ARG A 269 47.96 24.43 -7.73
C ARG A 269 47.46 23.00 -7.53
N ARG A 270 47.91 22.07 -8.38
CA ARG A 270 47.85 20.63 -8.10
C ARG A 270 48.74 20.32 -6.88
N PRO A 271 48.40 19.30 -6.08
CA PRO A 271 49.44 18.30 -5.80
C PRO A 271 48.98 16.83 -5.75
N VAL A 272 49.84 16.01 -6.36
CA VAL A 272 50.39 14.70 -5.98
C VAL A 272 49.78 13.94 -4.78
N ARG A 273 49.52 12.65 -5.04
CA ARG A 273 49.20 11.58 -4.08
C ARG A 273 50.29 11.39 -3.01
N LYS A 274 49.90 11.34 -1.74
CA LYS A 274 50.56 10.54 -0.69
C LYS A 274 49.51 9.92 0.25
N ARG A 275 49.74 8.66 0.60
CA ARG A 275 49.03 7.89 1.65
C ARG A 275 49.57 8.31 3.02
N ALA A 276 48.68 8.46 4.00
CA ALA A 276 48.67 7.75 5.30
C ALA A 276 48.01 8.57 6.41
N ALA A 277 47.42 7.82 7.34
CA ALA A 277 47.07 8.13 8.73
C ALA A 277 45.67 8.70 9.03
N ASP A 278 45.10 8.00 10.01
CA ASP A 278 43.82 8.05 10.71
C ASP A 278 43.69 9.35 11.52
N GLU A 279 42.56 10.05 11.40
CA GLU A 279 42.14 11.06 12.37
C GLU A 279 40.61 11.15 12.40
N GLN A 280 40.04 10.62 13.46
CA GLN A 280 38.63 10.73 13.82
C GLN A 280 38.26 12.20 13.99
N THR A 281 37.32 12.69 13.18
CA THR A 281 36.64 13.96 13.44
C THR A 281 35.14 13.73 13.42
N GLU A 282 34.56 13.85 14.62
CA GLU A 282 33.13 13.79 14.91
C GLU A 282 32.38 14.83 14.08
N LEU A 283 31.44 14.36 13.25
CA LEU A 283 30.46 15.22 12.59
C LEU A 283 29.38 15.57 13.60
N THR A 284 29.52 16.70 14.28
CA THR A 284 28.43 17.30 15.05
C THR A 284 27.28 17.65 14.09
N PRO A 285 26.05 17.14 14.29
CA PRO A 285 24.93 17.46 13.42
C PRO A 285 24.51 18.91 13.64
N LYS A 286 24.45 19.69 12.54
CA LYS A 286 23.88 21.03 12.55
C LYS A 286 22.43 20.92 13.04
N ARG A 287 22.14 21.52 14.20
CA ARG A 287 20.78 21.59 14.78
C ARG A 287 19.89 22.39 13.81
N ALA A 288 19.03 21.69 13.08
CA ALA A 288 17.98 22.31 12.29
C ALA A 288 16.87 22.80 13.24
N THR A 289 16.37 24.01 12.98
CA THR A 289 15.25 24.61 13.69
C THR A 289 14.09 24.79 12.72
N VAL A 290 12.88 24.47 13.17
CA VAL A 290 11.62 24.54 12.41
C VAL A 290 10.65 25.51 13.10
N GLU A 291 9.68 26.04 12.36
CA GLU A 291 8.66 26.95 12.90
C GLU A 291 7.39 26.16 13.27
N CYS A 292 6.89 26.37 14.48
CA CYS A 292 5.66 25.73 14.95
C CYS A 292 4.45 26.23 14.14
N PRO A 293 3.63 25.36 13.56
CA PRO A 293 2.51 25.75 12.70
C PRO A 293 1.34 26.42 13.45
N ILE A 294 1.32 26.35 14.78
CA ILE A 294 0.20 26.87 15.60
C ILE A 294 0.53 28.26 16.16
N CYS A 295 1.77 28.49 16.63
CA CYS A 295 2.18 29.77 17.22
C CYS A 295 3.37 30.46 16.52
N ASN A 296 3.89 29.89 15.43
CA ASN A 296 5.06 30.35 14.68
C ASN A 296 6.36 30.48 15.51
N ALA A 297 6.44 29.83 16.68
CA ALA A 297 7.66 29.79 17.47
C ALA A 297 8.75 28.96 16.76
N ARG A 298 9.99 29.44 16.76
CA ARG A 298 11.14 28.69 16.22
C ARG A 298 11.65 27.71 17.27
N VAL A 299 11.52 26.41 16.98
CA VAL A 299 11.89 25.31 17.89
C VAL A 299 12.90 24.40 17.19
N ALA A 300 13.77 23.74 17.94
CA ALA A 300 14.64 22.70 17.38
C ALA A 300 13.79 21.58 16.76
N GLU A 301 14.17 21.09 15.58
CA GLU A 301 13.44 20.02 14.88
C GLU A 301 13.26 18.78 15.77
N THR A 302 14.24 18.47 16.61
CA THR A 302 14.19 17.35 17.56
C THR A 302 13.19 17.53 18.71
N SER A 303 12.66 18.73 18.90
CA SER A 303 11.81 19.10 20.04
C SER A 303 10.48 19.72 19.60
N ILE A 304 10.16 19.66 18.30
CA ILE A 304 8.92 20.23 17.77
C ILE A 304 7.69 19.49 18.29
N ASN A 305 7.77 18.16 18.43
CA ASN A 305 6.66 17.35 18.95
C ASN A 305 6.39 17.65 20.42
N ASP A 306 7.44 17.71 21.27
CA ASP A 306 7.29 18.09 22.68
C ASP A 306 6.70 19.49 22.84
N HIS A 307 7.05 20.43 21.96
CA HIS A 307 6.46 21.77 21.95
C HIS A 307 4.98 21.74 21.54
N LEU A 308 4.61 20.94 20.55
CA LEU A 308 3.22 20.76 20.14
C LEU A 308 2.38 20.15 21.27
N ASP A 309 2.92 19.15 21.96
CA ASP A 309 2.22 18.43 23.01
C ASP A 309 2.09 19.24 24.31
N ASN A 310 3.07 20.08 24.67
CA ASN A 310 3.00 20.85 25.92
C ASN A 310 2.28 22.20 25.77
N GLU A 311 2.43 22.87 24.62
CA GLU A 311 1.93 24.24 24.44
C GLU A 311 0.59 24.31 23.70
N HIS A 312 0.22 23.24 22.96
CA HIS A 312 -0.97 23.23 22.10
C HIS A 312 -1.91 22.03 22.32
N SER A 313 -1.71 21.24 23.38
CA SER A 313 -2.68 20.22 23.79
C SER A 313 -3.91 20.87 24.44
N SER A 314 -4.88 21.27 23.63
CA SER A 314 -6.23 21.65 24.06
C SER A 314 -7.25 21.28 23.00
#